data_AF-A0A1C5Q7H4-F1
#
_entry.id   AF-A0A1C5Q7H4-F1
#
_cell.length_a   1.000
_cell.length_b   1.000
_cell.length_c   1.000
_cell.angle_alpha   90.00
_cell.angle_beta   90.00
_cell.angle_gamma   90.00
#
_symmetry.space_group_name_H-M   'P 1'
#
loop_
_entity.id
_entity.type
_entity.pdbx_description
1 polymer ?
#
loop_
_entity_poly.entity_id
_entity_poly.type
_entity_poly.pdbx_seq_one_letter_code
_entity_poly.pdbx_strand_id
1 'polypeptide(L)'
;MKTYMTPEEHARLHRRRARQTLGLLIAVLALVGIVTVVRAGVKGVATLFDDTQQKAEYEDRLEGLVLFDPLPFDGIENIDDLTLREAAVWGCVYSIQETQGSFDNYNTDPDTEQLLLPSVDVDAYLAKLVGPSFKLTHKSFEMDDMTVEFDETTQCYKIPVTGSVGTFRATVTRLFKKDGLLHVTVGYIPTQSSDDSILNTSSDTPTKYMDYLFSRQSGSWYLIGLTDSETKPESADSAASAAEPAPLAESEVNDAILATAGDSAAASAVADEAAPVEEAAESTPAESTEASSESPAA
;
A
#
# COMPACT_ATOMS: atom_id res chain seq x y z
N MET A 1 64.68 -24.35 -54.29
CA MET A 1 65.11 -25.16 -53.13
C MET A 1 63.83 -25.64 -52.44
N LYS A 2 63.46 -26.93 -52.59
CA LYS A 2 62.23 -27.48 -52.00
C LYS A 2 62.54 -27.86 -50.55
N THR A 3 61.90 -27.19 -49.59
CA THR A 3 61.97 -27.52 -48.16
C THR A 3 61.16 -28.79 -47.93
N TYR A 4 61.83 -29.94 -48.01
CA TYR A 4 61.26 -31.21 -47.57
C TYR A 4 61.24 -31.22 -46.03
N MET A 5 60.09 -30.91 -45.45
CA MET A 5 59.82 -31.20 -44.04
C MET A 5 59.64 -32.71 -43.89
N THR A 6 60.41 -33.30 -42.99
CA THR A 6 60.34 -34.75 -42.74
C THR A 6 59.12 -35.08 -41.87
N PRO A 7 58.48 -36.25 -42.05
CA PRO A 7 57.27 -36.62 -41.29
C PRO A 7 57.48 -36.67 -39.76
N GLU A 8 58.74 -36.78 -39.31
CA GLU A 8 59.11 -36.72 -37.89
C GLU A 8 58.97 -35.32 -37.27
N GLU A 9 59.14 -34.24 -38.06
CA GLU A 9 58.95 -32.86 -37.60
C GLU A 9 57.46 -32.52 -37.42
N HIS A 10 56.58 -33.07 -38.26
CA HIS A 10 55.12 -32.95 -38.12
C HIS A 10 54.60 -33.58 -36.82
N ALA A 11 55.14 -34.74 -36.43
CA ALA A 11 54.71 -35.45 -35.22
C ALA A 11 55.10 -34.71 -33.92
N ARG A 12 56.25 -34.02 -33.90
CA ARG A 12 56.69 -33.24 -32.73
C ARG A 12 55.89 -31.94 -32.55
N LEU A 13 55.54 -31.27 -33.65
CA LEU A 13 54.69 -30.08 -33.63
C LEU A 13 53.25 -30.41 -33.22
N HIS A 14 52.69 -31.52 -33.72
CA HIS A 14 51.34 -31.98 -33.32
C HIS A 14 51.24 -32.28 -31.83
N ARG A 15 52.23 -32.94 -31.22
CA ARG A 15 52.22 -33.24 -29.78
C ARG A 15 52.31 -31.99 -28.91
N ARG A 16 53.03 -30.94 -29.35
CA ARG A 16 53.08 -29.66 -28.64
C ARG A 16 51.77 -28.88 -28.74
N ARG A 17 51.20 -28.79 -29.95
CA ARG A 17 49.90 -28.13 -30.16
C ARG A 17 48.76 -28.86 -29.43
N ALA A 18 48.78 -30.20 -29.41
CA ALA A 18 47.81 -31.00 -28.66
C ALA A 18 47.85 -30.76 -27.14
N ARG A 19 49.04 -30.54 -26.57
CA ARG A 19 49.19 -30.19 -25.15
C ARG A 19 48.72 -28.76 -24.84
N GLN A 20 48.95 -27.82 -25.77
CA GLN A 20 48.46 -26.45 -25.64
C GLN A 20 46.94 -26.37 -25.72
N THR A 21 46.32 -27.11 -26.64
CA THR A 21 44.84 -27.18 -26.74
C THR A 21 44.23 -27.85 -25.52
N LEU A 22 44.86 -28.90 -24.98
CA LEU A 22 44.40 -29.57 -23.76
C LEU A 22 44.52 -28.65 -22.54
N GLY A 23 45.64 -27.95 -22.38
CA GLY A 23 45.84 -26.98 -21.29
C GLY A 23 44.85 -25.82 -21.36
N LEU A 24 44.58 -25.30 -22.56
CA LEU A 24 43.58 -24.25 -22.77
C LEU A 24 42.18 -24.76 -22.40
N LEU A 25 41.82 -25.98 -22.77
CA LEU A 25 40.53 -26.57 -22.43
C LEU A 25 40.35 -26.72 -20.92
N ILE A 26 41.38 -27.18 -20.20
CA ILE A 26 41.36 -27.26 -18.73
C ILE A 26 41.24 -25.87 -18.11
N ALA A 27 41.97 -24.87 -18.62
CA ALA A 27 41.90 -23.50 -18.12
C ALA A 27 40.50 -22.88 -18.31
N VAL A 28 39.87 -23.12 -19.47
CA VAL A 28 38.50 -22.67 -19.74
C VAL A 28 37.51 -23.35 -18.80
N LEU A 29 37.61 -24.67 -18.60
CA LEU A 29 36.74 -25.39 -17.67
C LEU A 29 36.91 -24.92 -16.22
N ALA A 30 38.15 -24.66 -15.79
CA ALA A 30 38.42 -24.10 -14.46
C ALA A 30 37.81 -22.70 -14.30
N LEU A 31 37.92 -21.85 -15.33
CA LEU A 31 37.34 -20.51 -15.33
C LEU A 31 35.81 -20.56 -15.28
N VAL A 32 35.18 -21.43 -16.07
CA VAL A 32 33.72 -21.65 -16.01
C VAL A 32 33.32 -22.14 -14.61
N GLY A 33 34.07 -23.10 -14.04
CA GLY A 33 33.85 -23.58 -12.67
C GLY A 33 33.86 -22.45 -11.64
N ILE A 34 34.89 -21.60 -11.67
CA ILE A 34 35.02 -20.42 -10.78
C ILE A 34 33.84 -19.47 -10.96
N VAL A 35 33.49 -19.10 -12.20
CA VAL A 35 32.36 -18.19 -12.48
C VAL A 35 31.04 -18.75 -11.95
N THR A 36 30.85 -20.06 -12.06
CA THR A 36 29.63 -20.73 -11.60
C THR A 36 29.53 -20.71 -10.07
N VAL A 37 30.64 -21.01 -9.38
CA VAL A 37 30.71 -20.95 -7.90
C VAL A 37 30.51 -19.52 -7.39
N VAL A 38 31.11 -18.52 -8.03
CA VAL A 38 30.93 -17.11 -7.65
C VAL A 38 29.48 -16.67 -7.83
N ARG A 39 28.84 -16.99 -8.98
CA ARG A 39 27.43 -16.66 -9.20
C ARG A 39 26.50 -17.39 -8.23
N ALA A 40 26.78 -18.66 -7.92
CA ALA A 40 26.01 -19.41 -6.94
C ALA A 40 26.19 -18.84 -5.52
N GLY A 41 27.41 -18.41 -5.16
CA GLY A 41 27.69 -17.75 -3.89
C GLY A 41 26.95 -16.42 -3.74
N VAL A 42 26.99 -15.55 -4.76
CA VAL A 42 26.29 -14.26 -4.73
C VAL A 42 24.77 -14.44 -4.64
N LYS A 43 24.19 -15.38 -5.41
CA LYS A 43 22.75 -15.70 -5.31
C LYS A 43 22.38 -16.33 -3.97
N GLY A 44 23.24 -17.18 -3.42
CA GLY A 44 23.05 -17.78 -2.10
C GLY A 44 23.02 -16.74 -0.99
N VAL A 45 23.89 -15.72 -1.04
CA VAL A 45 23.88 -14.63 -0.05
C VAL A 45 22.66 -13.73 -0.25
N ALA A 46 22.29 -13.39 -1.49
CA ALA A 46 21.11 -12.56 -1.76
C ALA A 46 19.81 -13.21 -1.26
N THR A 47 19.65 -14.53 -1.45
CA THR A 47 18.46 -15.27 -0.98
C THR A 47 18.39 -15.41 0.54
N LEU A 48 19.52 -15.34 1.25
CA LEU A 48 19.53 -15.36 2.72
C LEU A 48 19.12 -14.01 3.34
N PHE A 49 19.16 -12.92 2.58
CA PHE A 49 18.67 -11.60 2.97
C PHE A 49 17.39 -11.20 2.23
N ASP A 50 16.80 -12.11 1.46
CA ASP A 50 15.56 -11.86 0.75
C ASP A 50 14.39 -12.13 1.69
N ASP A 51 14.05 -11.11 2.48
CA ASP A 51 12.90 -11.13 3.37
C ASP A 51 11.59 -10.79 2.63
N THR A 52 11.58 -10.69 1.30
CA THR A 52 10.38 -10.26 0.53
C THR A 52 9.16 -11.14 0.81
N GLN A 53 9.35 -12.47 0.86
CA GLN A 53 8.25 -13.39 1.18
C GLN A 53 7.78 -13.28 2.63
N GLN A 54 8.71 -13.09 3.57
CA GLN A 54 8.35 -12.90 4.98
C GLN A 54 7.58 -11.60 5.17
N LYS A 55 8.00 -10.52 4.50
CA LYS A 55 7.31 -9.23 4.52
C LYS A 55 5.88 -9.36 4.03
N ALA A 56 5.67 -9.98 2.86
CA ALA A 56 4.34 -10.23 2.31
C ALA A 56 3.47 -11.05 3.28
N GLU A 57 4.01 -12.10 3.89
CA GLU A 57 3.27 -12.88 4.90
C GLU A 57 2.84 -12.01 6.10
N TYR A 58 3.68 -11.09 6.56
CA TYR A 58 3.34 -10.17 7.65
C TYR A 58 2.40 -9.05 7.20
N GLU A 59 2.46 -8.60 5.95
CA GLU A 59 1.48 -7.67 5.36
C GLU A 59 0.10 -8.33 5.41
N ASP A 60 -0.05 -9.53 4.86
CA ASP A 60 -1.32 -10.27 4.85
C ASP A 60 -1.87 -10.53 6.26
N ARG A 61 -0.99 -10.85 7.22
CA ARG A 61 -1.39 -11.14 8.61
C ARG A 61 -1.78 -9.88 9.37
N LEU A 62 -1.24 -8.72 9.02
CA LEU A 62 -1.46 -7.45 9.72
C LEU A 62 -2.50 -6.57 9.02
N GLU A 63 -2.90 -6.88 7.79
CA GLU A 63 -3.84 -6.08 7.00
C GLU A 63 -5.11 -5.75 7.79
N GLY A 64 -5.74 -6.74 8.42
CA GLY A 64 -6.96 -6.52 9.20
C GLY A 64 -6.78 -5.55 10.37
N LEU A 65 -5.61 -5.52 11.02
CA LEU A 65 -5.33 -4.53 12.07
C LEU A 65 -5.05 -3.16 11.47
N VAL A 66 -4.22 -3.09 10.43
CA VAL A 66 -3.88 -1.82 9.77
C VAL A 66 -5.13 -1.12 9.24
N LEU A 67 -6.11 -1.89 8.75
CA LEU A 67 -7.37 -1.42 8.21
C LEU A 67 -8.14 -0.49 9.18
N PHE A 68 -8.07 -0.76 10.48
CA PHE A 68 -8.77 -0.01 11.54
C PHE A 68 -7.85 0.88 12.38
N ASP A 69 -6.56 0.90 12.08
CA ASP A 69 -5.57 1.71 12.78
C ASP A 69 -5.70 1.70 14.32
N PRO A 70 -5.51 0.53 14.98
CA PRO A 70 -5.64 0.42 16.42
C PRO A 70 -4.64 1.34 17.13
N LEU A 71 -5.06 1.85 18.28
CA LEU A 71 -4.16 2.57 19.17
C LEU A 71 -3.05 1.64 19.69
N PRO A 72 -1.84 2.16 19.95
CA PRO A 72 -0.77 1.40 20.59
C PRO A 72 -1.22 0.71 21.89
N PHE A 73 -0.84 -0.54 22.06
CA PHE A 73 -1.14 -1.35 23.24
C PHE A 73 0.01 -2.30 23.58
N ASP A 74 0.15 -2.64 24.85
CA ASP A 74 1.11 -3.62 25.36
C ASP A 74 0.36 -4.78 26.01
N GLY A 75 0.39 -5.97 25.40
CA GLY A 75 -0.46 -7.10 25.75
C GLY A 75 -1.75 -7.10 24.93
N ILE A 76 -2.04 -8.22 24.26
CA ILE A 76 -3.21 -8.36 23.38
C ILE A 76 -4.53 -8.20 24.14
N GLU A 77 -4.53 -8.47 25.44
CA GLU A 77 -5.67 -8.25 26.34
C GLU A 77 -6.05 -6.78 26.52
N ASN A 78 -5.15 -5.85 26.17
CA ASN A 78 -5.35 -4.40 26.35
C ASN A 78 -5.80 -3.68 25.08
N ILE A 79 -5.93 -4.40 23.96
CA ILE A 79 -6.57 -3.83 22.77
C ILE A 79 -8.06 -3.61 23.04
N ASP A 80 -8.63 -2.58 22.41
CA ASP A 80 -10.06 -2.37 22.44
C ASP A 80 -10.81 -3.57 21.79
N ASP A 81 -11.82 -4.10 22.48
CA ASP A 81 -12.57 -5.29 22.06
C ASP A 81 -13.37 -5.06 20.78
N LEU A 82 -13.87 -3.83 20.55
CA LEU A 82 -14.52 -3.47 19.30
C LEU A 82 -13.48 -3.45 18.18
N THR A 83 -12.40 -2.67 18.31
CA THR A 83 -11.35 -2.60 17.27
C THR A 83 -10.78 -3.97 16.92
N LEU A 84 -10.53 -4.83 17.91
CA LEU A 84 -10.05 -6.19 17.65
C LEU A 84 -11.06 -7.02 16.88
N ARG A 85 -12.35 -6.93 17.24
CA ARG A 85 -13.41 -7.69 16.56
C ARG A 85 -13.57 -7.23 15.11
N GLU A 86 -13.55 -5.92 14.88
CA GLU A 86 -13.61 -5.32 13.55
C GLU A 86 -12.44 -5.80 12.69
N ALA A 87 -11.22 -5.69 13.23
CA ALA A 87 -10.00 -6.15 12.57
C ALA A 87 -10.01 -7.65 12.28
N ALA A 88 -10.52 -8.47 13.20
CA ALA A 88 -10.60 -9.91 13.02
C ALA A 88 -11.60 -10.30 11.93
N VAL A 89 -12.80 -9.70 11.93
CA VAL A 89 -13.86 -9.99 10.97
C VAL A 89 -13.45 -9.54 9.57
N TRP A 90 -13.06 -8.28 9.39
CA TRP A 90 -12.71 -7.77 8.06
C TRP A 90 -11.35 -8.26 7.58
N GLY A 91 -10.39 -8.50 8.48
CA GLY A 91 -9.14 -9.17 8.15
C GLY A 91 -9.37 -10.60 7.64
N CYS A 92 -10.33 -11.32 8.22
CA CYS A 92 -10.75 -12.63 7.71
C CYS A 92 -11.39 -12.51 6.31
N VAL A 93 -12.31 -11.56 6.11
CA VAL A 93 -12.94 -11.29 4.80
C VAL A 93 -11.88 -10.99 3.73
N TYR A 94 -10.93 -10.11 4.03
CA TYR A 94 -9.82 -9.77 3.13
C TYR A 94 -8.96 -11.00 2.83
N SER A 95 -8.55 -11.73 3.88
CA SER A 95 -7.73 -12.94 3.73
C SER A 95 -8.40 -13.99 2.84
N ILE A 96 -9.72 -14.16 2.93
CA ILE A 96 -10.48 -15.06 2.06
C ILE A 96 -10.44 -14.56 0.61
N GLN A 97 -10.67 -13.28 0.36
CA GLN A 97 -10.60 -12.73 -0.99
C GLN A 97 -9.21 -12.91 -1.61
N GLU A 98 -8.15 -12.64 -0.86
CA GLU A 98 -6.78 -12.73 -1.38
C GLU A 98 -6.34 -14.19 -1.60
N THR A 99 -6.71 -15.09 -0.67
CA THR A 99 -6.26 -16.49 -0.74
C THR A 99 -7.16 -17.40 -1.58
N GLN A 100 -8.47 -17.13 -1.64
CA GLN A 100 -9.45 -17.96 -2.36
C GLN A 100 -9.99 -17.30 -3.63
N GLY A 101 -9.87 -15.97 -3.77
CA GLY A 101 -10.34 -15.21 -4.94
C GLY A 101 -11.84 -14.96 -4.99
N SER A 102 -12.67 -15.71 -4.24
CA SER A 102 -14.12 -15.52 -4.17
C SER A 102 -14.72 -16.05 -2.86
N PHE A 103 -15.99 -15.70 -2.64
CA PHE A 103 -16.80 -16.23 -1.53
C PHE A 103 -17.69 -17.40 -1.95
N ASP A 104 -17.42 -18.06 -3.08
CA ASP A 104 -18.31 -19.13 -3.60
C ASP A 104 -18.44 -20.33 -2.64
N ASN A 105 -17.49 -20.50 -1.72
CA ASN A 105 -17.51 -21.53 -0.68
C ASN A 105 -18.34 -21.16 0.56
N TYR A 106 -18.90 -19.96 0.59
CA TYR A 106 -19.66 -19.42 1.72
C TYR A 106 -21.13 -19.25 1.34
N ASN A 107 -21.99 -19.40 2.34
CA ASN A 107 -23.42 -19.17 2.15
C ASN A 107 -23.73 -17.68 2.21
N THR A 108 -24.82 -17.28 1.57
CA THR A 108 -25.43 -15.96 1.73
C THR A 108 -26.75 -16.08 2.46
N ASP A 109 -27.11 -15.02 3.18
CA ASP A 109 -28.41 -14.87 3.80
C ASP A 109 -29.51 -14.81 2.71
N PRO A 110 -30.57 -15.62 2.80
CA PRO A 110 -31.55 -15.74 1.72
C PRO A 110 -32.41 -14.48 1.53
N ASP A 111 -32.52 -13.62 2.54
CA ASP A 111 -33.39 -12.46 2.52
C ASP A 111 -32.61 -11.18 2.18
N THR A 112 -31.36 -11.10 2.63
CA THR A 112 -30.52 -9.89 2.51
C THR A 112 -29.33 -10.04 1.57
N GLU A 113 -29.06 -11.24 1.06
CA GLU A 113 -27.90 -11.57 0.23
C GLU A 113 -26.53 -11.29 0.90
N GLN A 114 -26.52 -11.06 2.22
CA GLN A 114 -25.30 -10.82 2.99
C GLN A 114 -24.47 -12.10 3.09
N LEU A 115 -23.14 -11.98 3.06
CA LEU A 115 -22.24 -13.10 3.25
C LEU A 115 -22.35 -13.62 4.69
N LEU A 116 -22.57 -14.93 4.86
CA LEU A 116 -22.56 -15.60 6.15
C LEU A 116 -21.13 -16.09 6.45
N LEU A 117 -20.39 -15.30 7.23
CA LEU A 117 -19.03 -15.61 7.63
C LEU A 117 -19.02 -16.40 8.96
N PRO A 118 -18.60 -17.67 8.99
CA PRO A 118 -18.52 -18.44 10.22
C PRO A 118 -17.55 -17.84 11.23
N SER A 119 -17.94 -17.79 12.50
CA SER A 119 -17.06 -17.41 13.63
C SER A 119 -15.76 -18.22 13.67
N VAL A 120 -15.82 -19.49 13.27
CA VAL A 120 -14.66 -20.40 13.26
C VAL A 120 -13.54 -19.92 12.32
N ASP A 121 -13.90 -19.27 11.20
CA ASP A 121 -12.93 -18.72 10.26
C ASP A 121 -12.30 -17.44 10.82
N VAL A 122 -13.09 -16.61 11.50
CA VAL A 122 -12.62 -15.42 12.24
C VAL A 122 -11.66 -15.83 13.36
N ASP A 123 -12.00 -16.86 14.13
CA ASP A 123 -11.13 -17.43 15.16
C ASP A 123 -9.86 -18.02 14.56
N ALA A 124 -9.93 -18.71 13.42
CA ALA A 124 -8.77 -19.26 12.74
C ALA A 124 -7.83 -18.15 12.20
N TYR A 125 -8.39 -17.07 11.66
CA TYR A 125 -7.65 -15.88 11.28
C TYR A 125 -6.94 -15.27 12.50
N LEU A 126 -7.68 -15.04 13.58
CA LEU A 126 -7.14 -14.43 14.79
C LEU A 126 -6.10 -15.32 15.48
N ALA A 127 -6.30 -16.63 15.51
CA ALA A 127 -5.35 -17.60 16.06
C ALA A 127 -4.00 -17.59 15.32
N LYS A 128 -3.99 -17.29 14.00
CA LYS A 128 -2.75 -17.07 13.26
C LYS A 128 -2.06 -15.80 13.74
N LEU A 129 -2.79 -14.74 14.07
CA LEU A 129 -2.22 -13.45 14.45
C LEU A 129 -1.73 -13.42 15.91
N VAL A 130 -2.60 -13.74 16.86
CA VAL A 130 -2.37 -13.57 18.32
C VAL A 130 -2.15 -14.89 19.06
N GLY A 131 -2.32 -16.02 18.37
CA GLY A 131 -2.06 -17.35 18.90
C GLY A 131 -3.31 -18.14 19.26
N PRO A 132 -3.19 -19.48 19.30
CA PRO A 132 -4.33 -20.40 19.40
C PRO A 132 -5.03 -20.41 20.77
N SER A 133 -4.46 -19.74 21.77
CA SER A 133 -5.05 -19.67 23.12
C SER A 133 -6.00 -18.48 23.28
N PHE A 134 -5.92 -17.49 22.38
CA PHE A 134 -6.82 -16.34 22.41
C PHE A 134 -8.21 -16.75 21.90
N LYS A 135 -9.25 -16.19 22.52
CA LYS A 135 -10.63 -16.40 22.08
C LYS A 135 -11.31 -15.05 21.96
N LEU A 136 -11.85 -14.77 20.79
CA LEU A 136 -12.64 -13.57 20.57
C LEU A 136 -14.00 -13.71 21.25
N THR A 137 -14.51 -12.62 21.81
CA THR A 137 -15.92 -12.57 22.19
C THR A 137 -16.72 -12.12 20.99
N HIS A 138 -17.42 -13.04 20.33
CA HIS A 138 -18.26 -12.72 19.17
C HIS A 138 -19.55 -12.01 19.59
N LYS A 139 -19.81 -10.84 18.99
CA LYS A 139 -21.04 -10.05 19.12
C LYS A 139 -21.23 -9.20 17.87
N SER A 140 -22.45 -8.74 17.64
CA SER A 140 -22.73 -7.71 16.65
C SER A 140 -21.96 -6.42 16.97
N PHE A 141 -21.64 -5.65 15.94
CA PHE A 141 -21.02 -4.34 16.07
C PHE A 141 -21.51 -3.40 14.96
N GLU A 142 -21.39 -2.10 15.24
CA GLU A 142 -21.79 -1.03 14.34
C GLU A 142 -20.55 -0.22 13.96
N MET A 143 -20.44 0.09 12.67
CA MET A 143 -19.50 1.02 12.07
C MET A 143 -20.29 2.19 11.48
N ASP A 144 -19.58 3.27 11.11
CA ASP A 144 -20.16 4.54 10.68
C ASP A 144 -21.41 4.40 9.77
N ASP A 145 -21.31 3.62 8.69
CA ASP A 145 -22.41 3.43 7.73
C ASP A 145 -22.92 1.97 7.63
N MET A 146 -22.46 1.07 8.50
CA MET A 146 -22.72 -0.37 8.37
C MET A 146 -22.89 -1.07 9.71
N THR A 147 -23.87 -1.97 9.80
CA THR A 147 -24.03 -2.87 10.95
C THR A 147 -23.65 -4.29 10.54
N VAL A 148 -22.77 -4.91 11.32
CA VAL A 148 -22.43 -6.34 11.17
C VAL A 148 -23.14 -7.11 12.28
N GLU A 149 -24.16 -7.87 11.89
CA GLU A 149 -24.93 -8.70 12.81
C GLU A 149 -24.21 -10.03 13.07
N PHE A 150 -24.14 -10.46 14.33
CA PHE A 150 -23.72 -11.80 14.70
C PHE A 150 -24.93 -12.63 15.13
N ASP A 151 -25.23 -13.71 14.39
CA ASP A 151 -26.25 -14.66 14.76
C ASP A 151 -25.67 -15.73 15.70
N GLU A 152 -26.07 -15.67 16.98
CA GLU A 152 -25.63 -16.62 18.00
C GLU A 152 -26.10 -18.06 17.73
N THR A 153 -27.18 -18.26 16.95
CA THR A 153 -27.74 -19.58 16.65
C THR A 153 -26.91 -20.29 15.59
N THR A 154 -26.57 -19.60 14.52
CA THR A 154 -25.77 -20.13 13.41
C THR A 154 -24.28 -19.94 13.61
N GLN A 155 -23.87 -19.12 14.59
CA GLN A 155 -22.48 -18.75 14.86
C GLN A 155 -21.81 -18.08 13.65
N CYS A 156 -22.57 -17.26 12.91
CA CYS A 156 -22.12 -16.56 11.71
C CYS A 156 -22.28 -15.04 11.86
N TYR A 157 -21.34 -14.29 11.29
CA TYR A 157 -21.49 -12.88 11.01
C TYR A 157 -22.18 -12.68 9.66
N LYS A 158 -23.10 -11.72 9.61
CA LYS A 158 -23.69 -11.26 8.34
C LYS A 158 -22.91 -10.07 7.84
N ILE A 159 -22.09 -10.31 6.82
CA ILE A 159 -21.21 -9.31 6.23
C ILE A 159 -21.93 -8.70 5.03
N PRO A 160 -22.21 -7.38 5.04
CA PRO A 160 -22.72 -6.71 3.86
C PRO A 160 -21.60 -6.67 2.81
N VAL A 161 -21.90 -7.17 1.61
CA VAL A 161 -20.91 -7.24 0.50
C VAL A 161 -20.76 -5.90 -0.24
N THR A 162 -21.44 -4.86 0.25
CA THR A 162 -21.51 -3.54 -0.36
C THR A 162 -20.80 -2.51 0.53
N GLY A 163 -19.67 -1.98 0.07
CA GLY A 163 -18.94 -0.91 0.77
C GLY A 163 -17.43 -1.13 0.78
N SER A 164 -16.67 -0.03 0.71
CA SER A 164 -15.24 -0.05 1.03
C SER A 164 -15.10 0.07 2.54
N VAL A 165 -14.35 -0.84 3.16
CA VAL A 165 -14.11 -0.81 4.60
C VAL A 165 -12.65 -0.53 4.86
N GLY A 166 -12.40 0.32 5.86
CA GLY A 166 -11.06 0.66 6.32
C GLY A 166 -10.40 1.82 5.59
N THR A 167 -9.41 2.38 6.28
CA THR A 167 -8.77 3.64 5.89
C THR A 167 -7.35 3.44 5.37
N PHE A 168 -6.71 2.32 5.69
CA PHE A 168 -5.33 2.04 5.34
C PHE A 168 -5.12 0.62 4.83
N ARG A 169 -4.09 0.46 3.99
CA ARG A 169 -3.49 -0.82 3.61
C ARG A 169 -2.10 -0.95 4.22
N ALA A 170 -1.67 -2.17 4.51
CA ALA A 170 -0.37 -2.44 5.12
C ALA A 170 0.76 -2.47 4.09
N THR A 171 1.92 -1.99 4.49
CA THR A 171 3.19 -2.38 3.84
C THR A 171 4.29 -2.60 4.87
N VAL A 172 4.98 -3.73 4.84
CA VAL A 172 6.04 -4.07 5.78
C VAL A 172 7.37 -3.54 5.24
N THR A 173 7.86 -2.48 5.87
CA THR A 173 9.10 -1.84 5.46
C THR A 173 10.33 -2.50 6.07
N ARG A 174 10.20 -3.04 7.29
CA ARG A 174 11.33 -3.63 8.02
C ARG A 174 10.90 -4.79 8.94
N LEU A 175 11.75 -5.81 8.98
CA LEU A 175 11.68 -6.93 9.91
C LEU A 175 13.00 -6.97 10.68
N PHE A 176 12.96 -6.93 12.01
CA PHE A 176 14.17 -7.03 12.82
C PHE A 176 13.88 -7.64 14.19
N LYS A 177 14.89 -8.23 14.82
CA LYS A 177 14.76 -8.80 16.16
C LYS A 177 15.44 -7.91 17.17
N LYS A 178 14.73 -7.58 18.24
CA LYS A 178 15.21 -6.75 19.35
C LYS A 178 14.59 -7.27 20.65
N ASP A 179 15.41 -7.42 21.68
CA ASP A 179 14.98 -7.87 23.02
C ASP A 179 14.22 -9.22 23.03
N GLY A 180 14.56 -10.12 22.11
CA GLY A 180 13.91 -11.43 21.97
C GLY A 180 12.56 -11.41 21.25
N LEU A 181 12.08 -10.22 20.88
CA LEU A 181 10.87 -10.00 20.09
C LEU A 181 11.23 -9.80 18.62
N LEU A 182 10.29 -10.16 17.73
CA LEU A 182 10.34 -9.76 16.33
C LEU A 182 9.53 -8.47 16.18
N HIS A 183 10.20 -7.43 15.70
CA HIS A 183 9.63 -6.12 15.39
C HIS A 183 9.34 -6.09 13.89
N VAL A 184 8.09 -5.78 13.56
CA VAL A 184 7.60 -5.63 12.19
C VAL A 184 7.17 -4.18 12.01
N THR A 185 7.97 -3.39 11.30
CA THR A 185 7.65 -2.00 11.00
C THR A 185 6.72 -1.94 9.80
N VAL A 186 5.49 -1.49 10.03
CA VAL A 186 4.43 -1.41 9.04
C VAL A 186 4.14 0.05 8.71
N GLY A 187 4.16 0.37 7.43
CA GLY A 187 3.66 1.61 6.87
C GLY A 187 2.17 1.50 6.56
N TYR A 188 1.44 2.57 6.83
CA TYR A 188 0.01 2.71 6.61
C TYR A 188 -0.18 3.58 5.37
N ILE A 189 -0.72 2.99 4.30
CA ILE A 189 -1.00 3.72 3.06
C ILE A 189 -2.50 3.99 2.98
N PRO A 190 -2.96 5.24 2.87
CA PRO A 190 -4.39 5.55 2.78
C PRO A 190 -5.05 4.86 1.59
N THR A 191 -6.20 4.21 1.82
CA THR A 191 -7.03 3.60 0.75
C THR A 191 -7.86 4.65 0.01
N GLN A 192 -8.07 5.80 0.64
CA GLN A 192 -8.78 6.95 0.08
C GLN A 192 -7.90 8.19 0.17
N SER A 193 -7.97 9.06 -0.83
CA SER A 193 -7.26 10.34 -0.83
C SER A 193 -7.78 11.23 0.29
N SER A 194 -6.90 11.68 1.18
CA SER A 194 -7.24 12.57 2.31
C SER A 194 -7.59 14.00 1.90
N ASP A 195 -7.53 14.32 0.61
CA ASP A 195 -7.68 15.65 0.06
C ASP A 195 -8.77 15.62 -1.01
N ASP A 196 -9.80 16.46 -0.84
CA ASP A 196 -11.04 16.53 -1.64
C ASP A 196 -10.80 17.12 -3.06
N SER A 197 -9.55 17.01 -3.54
CA SER A 197 -9.08 17.58 -4.79
C SER A 197 -9.27 16.58 -5.92
N ILE A 198 -10.01 17.01 -6.95
CA ILE A 198 -10.31 16.27 -8.20
C ILE A 198 -9.05 15.78 -8.95
N LEU A 199 -7.84 16.19 -8.52
CA LEU A 199 -6.56 15.93 -9.18
C LEU A 199 -5.58 15.05 -8.40
N ASN A 200 -5.98 14.38 -7.31
CA ASN A 200 -5.02 13.59 -6.53
C ASN A 200 -5.02 12.10 -6.92
N THR A 201 -3.91 11.62 -7.46
CA THR A 201 -3.62 10.19 -7.63
C THR A 201 -3.36 9.58 -6.25
N SER A 202 -3.99 8.44 -5.92
CA SER A 202 -3.67 7.67 -4.72
C SER A 202 -2.16 7.55 -4.53
N SER A 203 -1.62 8.03 -3.41
CA SER A 203 -0.20 7.90 -3.13
C SER A 203 0.09 6.49 -2.63
N ASP A 204 1.09 5.82 -3.20
CA ASP A 204 1.59 4.55 -2.68
C ASP A 204 2.56 4.73 -1.50
N THR A 205 2.71 5.96 -1.00
CA THR A 205 3.61 6.26 0.12
C THR A 205 2.89 6.13 1.46
N PRO A 206 3.50 5.46 2.45
CA PRO A 206 2.94 5.41 3.80
C PRO A 206 2.93 6.78 4.47
N THR A 207 1.81 7.12 5.11
CA THR A 207 1.64 8.38 5.86
C THR A 207 1.90 8.20 7.36
N LYS A 208 1.83 6.97 7.86
CA LYS A 208 2.03 6.59 9.26
C LYS A 208 2.84 5.29 9.35
N TYR A 209 3.60 5.12 10.42
CA TYR A 209 4.40 3.91 10.68
C TYR A 209 4.18 3.41 12.10
N MET A 210 4.01 2.11 12.25
CA MET A 210 3.88 1.44 13.55
C MET A 210 4.77 0.20 13.62
N ASP A 211 5.28 -0.10 14.81
CA ASP A 211 6.07 -1.28 15.09
C ASP A 211 5.22 -2.32 15.81
N TYR A 212 4.94 -3.43 15.13
CA TYR A 212 4.21 -4.57 15.67
C TYR A 212 5.19 -5.52 16.36
N LEU A 213 4.86 -5.90 17.59
CA LEU A 213 5.72 -6.70 18.46
C LEU A 213 5.22 -8.13 18.50
N PHE A 214 6.06 -9.06 18.05
CA PHE A 214 5.76 -10.49 18.07
C PHE A 214 6.65 -11.23 19.06
N SER A 215 6.03 -12.12 19.84
CA SER A 215 6.71 -13.05 20.73
C SER A 215 6.68 -14.47 20.17
N ARG A 216 7.75 -15.23 20.38
CA ARG A 216 7.85 -16.59 19.89
C ARG A 216 7.25 -17.57 20.89
N GLN A 217 6.21 -18.29 20.48
CA GLN A 217 5.59 -19.36 21.27
C GLN A 217 5.52 -20.63 20.44
N SER A 218 5.98 -21.76 21.00
CA SER A 218 5.90 -23.08 20.35
C SER A 218 6.46 -23.14 18.91
N GLY A 219 7.44 -22.27 18.60
CA GLY A 219 8.09 -22.22 17.29
C GLY A 219 7.58 -21.11 16.36
N SER A 220 6.39 -20.57 16.61
CA SER A 220 5.72 -19.55 15.79
C SER A 220 5.74 -18.17 16.44
N TRP A 221 5.64 -17.11 15.64
CA TRP A 221 5.55 -15.72 16.10
C TRP A 221 4.08 -15.29 16.21
N TYR A 222 3.72 -14.74 17.37
CA TYR A 222 2.37 -14.22 17.66
C TYR A 222 2.45 -12.79 18.16
N LEU A 223 1.51 -11.97 17.71
CA LEU A 223 1.41 -10.57 18.09
C LEU A 223 1.11 -10.44 19.58
N ILE A 224 1.86 -9.59 20.26
CA ILE A 224 1.67 -9.27 21.69
C ILE A 224 1.40 -7.79 21.94
N GLY A 225 1.70 -6.91 20.99
CA GLY A 225 1.58 -5.47 21.19
C GLY A 225 1.93 -4.67 19.94
N LEU A 226 1.66 -3.37 20.01
CA LEU A 226 1.87 -2.38 18.96
C LEU A 226 2.38 -1.08 19.57
N THR A 227 3.38 -0.46 18.97
CA THR A 227 3.92 0.85 19.39
C THR A 227 4.15 1.77 18.20
N ASP A 228 4.12 3.08 18.41
CA ASP A 228 4.55 4.06 17.41
C ASP A 228 5.99 3.76 16.95
N SER A 229 6.21 3.74 15.64
CA SER A 229 7.55 3.54 15.09
C SER A 229 8.38 4.81 15.21
N GLU A 230 9.67 4.67 15.47
CA GLU A 230 10.64 5.77 15.32
C GLU A 230 10.78 6.20 13.83
N THR A 231 10.30 5.37 12.90
CA THR A 231 10.31 5.65 11.46
C THR A 231 9.35 6.79 11.15
N LYS A 232 9.88 7.95 10.74
CA LYS A 232 9.07 9.09 10.33
C LYS A 232 8.61 8.93 8.87
N PRO A 233 7.37 9.33 8.51
CA PRO A 233 6.96 9.38 7.12
C PRO A 233 7.91 10.23 6.28
N GLU A 234 8.19 9.75 5.07
CA GLU A 234 8.96 10.48 4.08
C GLU A 234 8.18 11.76 3.75
N SER A 235 8.56 12.84 4.41
CA SER A 235 7.94 14.15 4.16
C SER A 235 8.30 14.56 2.74
N ALA A 236 7.30 15.01 1.98
CA ALA A 236 7.43 15.49 0.60
C ALA A 236 8.48 16.62 0.40
N ASP A 237 9.04 17.15 1.50
CA ASP A 237 10.14 18.11 1.52
C ASP A 237 11.51 17.52 1.12
N SER A 238 11.66 16.18 1.13
CA SER A 238 12.95 15.55 0.80
C SER A 238 13.30 15.62 -0.69
N ALA A 239 12.35 15.99 -1.56
CA ALA A 239 12.58 16.28 -2.98
C ALA A 239 12.99 17.74 -3.25
N ALA A 240 12.84 18.66 -2.29
CA ALA A 240 13.24 20.06 -2.45
C ALA A 240 14.73 20.32 -2.13
N SER A 241 15.42 19.37 -1.49
CA SER A 241 16.83 19.54 -1.07
C SER A 241 17.86 19.01 -2.09
N ALA A 242 17.49 18.92 -3.37
CA ALA A 242 18.42 18.61 -4.47
C ALA A 242 18.30 19.55 -5.68
N ALA A 243 17.44 20.57 -5.61
CA ALA A 243 17.38 21.64 -6.59
C ALA A 243 17.19 22.97 -5.84
N GLU A 244 18.27 23.49 -5.27
CA GLU A 244 18.37 24.89 -4.94
C GLU A 244 18.20 25.67 -6.26
N PRO A 245 17.09 26.39 -6.50
CA PRO A 245 17.05 27.34 -7.59
C PRO A 245 17.93 28.49 -7.14
N ALA A 246 19.06 28.68 -7.82
CA ALA A 246 19.84 29.91 -7.66
C ALA A 246 18.88 31.11 -7.74
N PRO A 247 18.99 32.10 -6.84
CA PRO A 247 18.12 33.26 -6.89
C PRO A 247 18.40 34.01 -8.19
N LEU A 248 17.47 33.92 -9.14
CA LEU A 248 17.41 34.83 -10.27
C LEU A 248 17.19 36.22 -9.69
N ALA A 249 18.18 37.08 -9.89
CA ALA A 249 18.17 38.47 -9.44
C ALA A 249 16.92 39.19 -9.98
N GLU A 250 16.29 40.00 -9.13
CA GLU A 250 15.10 40.83 -9.41
C GLU A 250 15.38 42.01 -10.38
N SER A 251 16.23 41.83 -11.39
CA SER A 251 16.71 42.89 -12.28
C SER A 251 16.26 42.78 -13.74
N GLU A 252 15.36 41.86 -14.10
CA GLU A 252 14.88 41.73 -15.50
C GLU A 252 13.37 41.94 -15.69
N VAL A 253 12.60 42.22 -14.61
CA VAL A 253 11.15 42.44 -14.73
C VAL A 253 10.80 43.89 -15.14
N ASN A 254 11.73 44.84 -15.02
CA ASN A 254 11.47 46.25 -15.32
C ASN A 254 11.80 46.71 -16.75
N ASP A 255 12.57 45.94 -17.54
CA ASP A 255 12.95 46.35 -18.91
C ASP A 255 12.01 45.81 -20.00
N ALA A 256 11.12 44.87 -19.68
CA ALA A 256 10.12 44.36 -20.64
C ALA A 256 8.84 45.22 -20.72
N ILE A 257 8.58 46.10 -19.74
CA ILE A 257 7.40 46.98 -19.74
C ILE A 257 7.70 48.36 -20.36
N LEU A 258 8.98 48.74 -20.53
CA LEU A 258 9.37 50.04 -21.10
C LEU A 258 9.54 50.02 -22.64
N ALA A 259 9.54 48.85 -23.27
CA ALA A 259 9.68 48.72 -24.73
C ALA A 259 8.35 48.73 -25.51
N THR A 260 7.19 48.79 -24.86
CA THR A 260 5.86 48.83 -25.52
C THR A 260 5.13 50.16 -25.34
N ALA A 261 5.79 51.20 -24.84
CA ALA A 261 5.22 52.52 -24.60
C ALA A 261 6.01 53.62 -25.34
N GLY A 262 6.09 53.52 -26.67
CA GLY A 262 6.87 54.48 -27.43
C GLY A 262 6.79 54.37 -28.95
N ASP A 263 5.60 54.17 -29.53
CA ASP A 263 5.38 54.57 -30.93
C ASP A 263 3.96 55.14 -31.09
N SER A 264 3.88 56.46 -31.06
CA SER A 264 2.72 57.24 -31.48
C SER A 264 3.00 57.79 -32.87
N ALA A 265 2.14 57.47 -33.85
CA ALA A 265 1.45 58.45 -34.70
C ALA A 265 0.86 57.79 -35.96
N ALA A 266 -0.47 57.84 -36.13
CA ALA A 266 -1.13 58.60 -37.20
C ALA A 266 -2.60 58.21 -37.42
N ALA A 267 -3.44 59.26 -37.47
CA ALA A 267 -4.74 59.41 -38.16
C ALA A 267 -5.96 58.60 -37.65
N SER A 268 -6.93 59.26 -36.99
CA SER A 268 -8.14 59.89 -37.59
C SER A 268 -9.26 58.84 -37.81
N ALA A 269 -10.52 58.95 -37.39
CA ALA A 269 -11.37 60.07 -37.00
C ALA A 269 -12.72 59.55 -36.44
N VAL A 270 -13.40 60.37 -35.63
CA VAL A 270 -14.88 60.61 -35.64
C VAL A 270 -15.78 59.52 -35.01
N ALA A 271 -16.32 59.80 -33.80
CA ALA A 271 -17.75 60.07 -33.48
C ALA A 271 -18.43 58.85 -32.84
N ASP A 272 -19.38 58.91 -31.91
CA ASP A 272 -20.08 59.94 -31.15
C ASP A 272 -21.02 59.20 -30.18
N GLU A 273 -21.40 59.84 -29.06
CA GLU A 273 -22.60 59.58 -28.21
C GLU A 273 -22.85 58.15 -27.62
N ALA A 274 -23.42 57.94 -26.43
CA ALA A 274 -23.99 58.79 -25.39
C ALA A 274 -24.02 57.98 -24.06
N ALA A 275 -24.11 58.73 -22.97
CA ALA A 275 -24.15 58.29 -21.59
C ALA A 275 -25.52 57.68 -21.16
N PRO A 276 -25.59 57.04 -19.97
CA PRO A 276 -26.68 56.19 -19.51
C PRO A 276 -27.65 56.93 -18.58
N VAL A 277 -28.87 56.41 -18.35
CA VAL A 277 -29.66 56.75 -17.15
C VAL A 277 -30.61 55.61 -16.75
N GLU A 278 -30.56 55.28 -15.45
CA GLU A 278 -31.53 54.78 -14.45
C GLU A 278 -32.93 54.28 -14.92
N GLU A 279 -33.64 53.37 -14.24
CA GLU A 279 -34.27 53.57 -12.92
C GLU A 279 -35.21 52.38 -12.61
N ALA A 280 -35.49 52.19 -11.31
CA ALA A 280 -36.76 51.75 -10.71
C ALA A 280 -37.29 50.31 -10.97
N ALA A 281 -37.29 49.48 -9.93
CA ALA A 281 -38.48 49.12 -9.10
C ALA A 281 -39.04 47.74 -9.55
N GLU A 282 -39.58 46.85 -8.74
CA GLU A 282 -40.46 46.99 -7.57
C GLU A 282 -40.57 45.62 -6.84
N SER A 283 -40.67 45.67 -5.51
CA SER A 283 -41.50 44.87 -4.55
C SER A 283 -42.47 43.82 -5.16
N THR A 284 -42.88 42.69 -4.58
CA THR A 284 -43.03 42.18 -3.19
C THR A 284 -43.58 40.73 -3.26
N PRO A 285 -43.65 39.97 -2.14
CA PRO A 285 -44.03 38.55 -2.07
C PRO A 285 -45.53 38.35 -1.74
N ALA A 286 -46.07 37.14 -1.97
CA ALA A 286 -47.37 36.72 -1.40
C ALA A 286 -47.50 35.20 -1.20
N GLU A 287 -47.81 34.91 0.07
CA GLU A 287 -48.40 33.77 0.78
C GLU A 287 -49.58 33.03 0.10
N SER A 288 -49.70 31.71 0.33
CA SER A 288 -50.95 30.94 0.66
C SER A 288 -50.63 29.43 0.71
N THR A 289 -51.30 28.49 1.39
CA THR A 289 -52.12 28.36 2.61
C THR A 289 -52.39 26.84 2.73
N GLU A 290 -52.51 26.34 3.97
CA GLU A 290 -52.86 24.96 4.36
C GLU A 290 -54.18 24.41 3.81
N ALA A 291 -54.28 23.07 3.73
CA ALA A 291 -55.33 22.20 4.32
C ALA A 291 -55.28 20.82 3.60
N SER A 292 -54.77 19.73 4.20
CA SER A 292 -55.26 18.89 5.31
C SER A 292 -56.34 17.87 4.92
N SER A 293 -56.16 16.63 5.44
CA SER A 293 -57.10 15.51 5.71
C SER A 293 -56.70 14.20 4.98
N GLU A 294 -56.11 13.17 5.62
CA GLU A 294 -56.68 12.22 6.64
C GLU A 294 -57.63 11.19 5.96
N SER A 295 -57.60 9.85 6.11
CA SER A 295 -56.79 8.80 6.78
C SER A 295 -57.36 7.42 6.30
N PRO A 296 -57.35 6.27 7.02
CA PRO A 296 -56.84 4.99 6.49
C PRO A 296 -57.90 3.87 6.42
N ALA A 297 -57.50 2.66 5.97
CA ALA A 297 -57.83 1.35 6.58
C ALA A 297 -57.70 0.20 5.56
N ALA A 298 -56.86 -0.79 5.87
CA ALA A 298 -57.21 -2.20 6.07
C ALA A 298 -55.94 -3.04 6.24
#